data_AF-A0A1G7R6X4-F1
#
_entry.id   AF-A0A1G7R6X4-F1
#
_cell.length_a   1.000
_cell.length_b   1.000
_cell.length_c   1.000
_cell.angle_alpha   90.00
_cell.angle_beta   90.00
_cell.angle_gamma   90.00
#
_symmetry.space_group_name_H-M   'P 1'
#
loop_
_entity.id
_entity.type
_entity.pdbx_description
1 polymer ?
#
loop_
_entity_poly.entity_id
_entity_poly.type
_entity_poly.pdbx_seq_one_letter_code
_entity_poly.pdbx_strand_id
1 'polypeptide(L)'
;MRQVIEDSTAAGRDGAGGRDASARRAEQREQRVSTGLLELERWLTDQIRQGIAGTKAAGHAHWDDVARRLVDAQAPGVAGAVARLGATLSGEDWPGRLLGEYGLLYLLTAAYRGRAGLPADLVRTVRSRIGFPVTREEVLAGAGVRDVWDVLGLRDEEQDRLIARRVWLRGRRTGRSALVLSFAPPGRPLDATLATGTAVDADLAFYAGAVPLRALVAARHAAPYAFTGPPPGTGPAAALGEVAAALAGDPWLESWPLVLSGVVPTRDGGADVRDGGADAGEAGWMLADASGEGLALHPGAGAPWTLVATSGGAPVTVAAEWTPWGLVPLTTWDEDGRTVVV
;
A
#
# COMPACT_ATOMS: atom_id res chain seq x y z
N MET A 1 11.48 38.77 -42.57
CA MET A 1 11.54 39.19 -41.15
C MET A 1 10.16 39.45 -40.52
N ARG A 2 9.14 39.89 -41.29
CA ARG A 2 7.76 40.09 -40.77
C ARG A 2 7.00 38.80 -40.45
N GLN A 3 7.27 37.72 -41.21
CA GLN A 3 6.57 36.44 -41.10
C GLN A 3 7.05 35.54 -39.95
N VAL A 4 8.28 35.75 -39.46
CA VAL A 4 8.85 35.01 -38.30
C VAL A 4 8.33 35.56 -36.96
N ILE A 5 7.83 36.80 -36.94
CA ILE A 5 7.25 37.42 -35.73
C ILE A 5 5.79 36.98 -35.54
N GLU A 6 5.04 36.75 -36.63
CA GLU A 6 3.64 36.30 -36.55
C GLU A 6 3.51 34.84 -36.08
N ASP A 7 4.38 33.92 -36.53
CA ASP A 7 4.39 32.52 -36.05
C ASP A 7 4.77 32.38 -34.57
N SER A 8 5.65 33.26 -34.06
CA SER A 8 6.00 33.29 -32.63
C SER A 8 4.85 33.80 -31.75
N THR A 9 4.02 34.73 -32.27
CA THR A 9 2.84 35.24 -31.54
C THR A 9 1.65 34.28 -31.54
N ALA A 10 1.49 33.43 -32.57
CA ALA A 10 0.46 32.40 -32.62
C ALA A 10 0.75 31.24 -31.65
N ALA A 11 1.98 30.73 -31.64
CA ALA A 11 2.42 29.71 -30.67
C ALA A 11 2.37 30.19 -29.20
N GLY A 12 2.61 31.49 -28.97
CA GLY A 12 2.49 32.12 -27.66
C GLY A 12 1.05 32.27 -27.15
N ARG A 13 0.07 32.49 -28.05
CA ARG A 13 -1.36 32.61 -27.71
C ARG A 13 -2.01 31.26 -27.43
N ASP A 14 -1.69 30.22 -28.20
CA ASP A 14 -2.20 28.86 -27.96
C ASP A 14 -1.59 28.24 -26.70
N GLY A 15 -0.31 28.51 -26.43
CA GLY A 15 0.35 28.10 -25.19
C GLY A 15 -0.17 28.83 -23.94
N ALA A 16 -0.53 30.11 -24.05
CA ALA A 16 -1.12 30.88 -22.95
C ALA A 16 -2.59 30.48 -22.68
N GLY A 17 -3.39 30.28 -23.73
CA GLY A 17 -4.76 29.80 -23.61
C GLY A 17 -4.85 28.37 -23.06
N GLY A 18 -3.93 27.48 -23.45
CA GLY A 18 -3.82 26.13 -22.90
C GLY A 18 -3.43 26.09 -21.42
N ARG A 19 -2.55 26.99 -20.96
CA ARG A 19 -2.16 27.13 -19.55
C ARG A 19 -3.30 27.65 -18.67
N ASP A 20 -4.02 28.68 -19.11
CA ASP A 20 -5.18 29.24 -18.40
C ASP A 20 -6.33 28.21 -18.32
N ALA A 21 -6.63 27.50 -19.41
CA ALA A 21 -7.60 26.40 -19.41
C ALA A 21 -7.21 25.25 -18.48
N SER A 22 -5.91 24.92 -18.38
CA SER A 22 -5.41 23.90 -17.44
C SER A 22 -5.55 24.34 -15.99
N ALA A 23 -5.17 25.59 -15.68
CA ALA A 23 -5.30 26.17 -14.35
C ALA A 23 -6.76 26.20 -13.88
N ARG A 24 -7.69 26.63 -14.73
CA ARG A 24 -9.13 26.61 -14.44
C ARG A 24 -9.67 25.21 -14.19
N ARG A 25 -9.20 24.18 -14.93
CA ARG A 25 -9.59 22.78 -14.69
C ARG A 25 -9.05 22.27 -13.35
N ALA A 26 -7.84 22.65 -12.98
CA ALA A 26 -7.26 22.30 -11.69
C ALA A 26 -8.07 22.94 -10.55
N GLU A 27 -8.40 24.23 -10.64
CA GLU A 27 -9.22 24.94 -9.65
C GLU A 27 -10.62 24.34 -9.52
N GLN A 28 -11.28 24.02 -10.63
CA GLN A 28 -12.58 23.34 -10.61
C GLN A 28 -12.50 21.96 -9.94
N ARG A 29 -11.42 21.21 -10.16
CA ARG A 29 -11.19 19.93 -9.46
C ARG A 29 -11.04 20.15 -7.96
N GLU A 30 -10.23 21.13 -7.55
CA GLU A 30 -10.04 21.47 -6.13
C GLU A 30 -11.39 21.78 -5.46
N GLN A 31 -12.24 22.57 -6.12
CA GLN A 31 -13.55 22.93 -5.61
C GLN A 31 -14.49 21.72 -5.50
N ARG A 32 -14.55 20.87 -6.54
CA ARG A 32 -15.38 19.64 -6.53
C ARG A 32 -14.95 18.68 -5.42
N VAL A 33 -13.65 18.44 -5.30
CA VAL A 33 -13.08 17.59 -4.24
C VAL A 33 -13.41 18.19 -2.87
N SER A 34 -13.19 19.49 -2.68
CA SER A 34 -13.47 20.14 -1.40
C SER A 34 -14.94 20.01 -0.99
N THR A 35 -15.88 20.22 -1.92
CA THR A 35 -17.30 20.05 -1.64
C THR A 35 -17.64 18.59 -1.31
N GLY A 36 -17.16 17.64 -2.11
CA GLY A 36 -17.44 16.21 -1.89
C GLY A 36 -16.88 15.68 -0.57
N LEU A 37 -15.69 16.12 -0.18
CA LEU A 37 -15.12 15.74 1.12
C LEU A 37 -15.89 16.36 2.29
N LEU A 38 -16.36 17.60 2.19
CA LEU A 38 -17.23 18.19 3.23
C LEU A 38 -18.56 17.44 3.39
N GLU A 39 -19.13 16.95 2.30
CA GLU A 39 -20.32 16.09 2.35
C GLU A 39 -20.03 14.74 3.01
N LEU A 40 -18.88 14.13 2.69
CA LEU A 40 -18.42 12.90 3.34
C LEU A 40 -18.20 13.10 4.85
N GLU A 41 -17.59 14.22 5.28
CA GLU A 41 -17.37 14.53 6.69
C GLU A 41 -18.69 14.56 7.48
N ARG A 42 -19.72 15.22 6.91
CA ARG A 42 -21.06 15.26 7.50
C ARG A 42 -21.69 13.88 7.55
N TRP A 43 -21.60 13.13 6.45
CA TRP A 43 -22.13 11.77 6.37
C TRP A 43 -21.49 10.87 7.43
N LEU A 44 -20.16 10.86 7.56
CA LEU A 44 -19.42 10.10 8.58
C LEU A 44 -19.87 10.48 10.00
N THR A 45 -19.97 11.79 10.27
CA THR A 45 -20.41 12.29 11.58
C THR A 45 -21.83 11.86 11.92
N ASP A 46 -22.72 11.85 10.92
CA ASP A 46 -24.10 11.39 11.10
C ASP A 46 -24.17 9.88 11.32
N GLN A 47 -23.33 9.07 10.65
CA GLN A 47 -23.24 7.62 10.92
C GLN A 47 -22.84 7.36 12.38
N ILE A 48 -21.83 8.07 12.89
CA ILE A 48 -21.40 7.94 14.29
C ILE A 48 -22.50 8.38 15.26
N ARG A 49 -23.19 9.51 14.97
CA ARG A 49 -24.27 10.02 15.81
C ARG A 49 -25.46 9.05 15.90
N GLN A 50 -25.81 8.41 14.79
CA GLN A 50 -26.91 7.43 14.73
C GLN A 50 -26.52 6.08 15.35
N GLY A 51 -25.22 5.81 15.46
CA GLY A 51 -24.67 4.55 15.91
C GLY A 51 -24.55 3.54 14.77
N ILE A 52 -23.53 2.68 14.84
CA ILE A 52 -23.19 1.73 13.77
C ILE A 52 -23.86 0.35 13.92
N ALA A 53 -24.64 0.13 14.99
CA ALA A 53 -25.26 -1.17 15.25
C ALA A 53 -26.21 -1.63 14.12
N GLY A 54 -26.87 -0.67 13.46
CA GLY A 54 -27.78 -0.93 12.34
C GLY A 54 -27.10 -1.15 10.98
N THR A 55 -25.78 -0.97 10.87
CA THR A 55 -25.07 -0.95 9.58
C THR A 55 -25.18 -2.27 8.82
N LYS A 56 -25.16 -3.42 9.52
CA LYS A 56 -25.36 -4.74 8.86
C LYS A 56 -26.76 -4.88 8.23
N ALA A 57 -27.78 -4.24 8.81
CA ALA A 57 -29.15 -4.28 8.30
C ALA A 57 -29.40 -3.27 7.17
N ALA A 58 -28.68 -2.14 7.15
CA ALA A 58 -28.77 -1.11 6.11
C ALA A 58 -28.28 -1.58 4.72
N GLY A 59 -27.46 -2.63 4.68
CA GLY A 59 -26.92 -3.21 3.45
C GLY A 59 -25.88 -2.33 2.76
N HIS A 60 -25.30 -2.80 1.65
CA HIS A 60 -24.15 -2.15 1.01
C HIS A 60 -24.53 -0.91 0.16
N ALA A 61 -25.79 -0.80 -0.28
CA ALA A 61 -26.24 0.20 -1.24
C ALA A 61 -26.00 1.66 -0.80
N HIS A 62 -26.09 1.94 0.51
CA HIS A 62 -25.85 3.29 1.02
C HIS A 62 -24.38 3.74 0.85
N TRP A 63 -23.42 2.83 0.94
CA TRP A 63 -22.00 3.13 0.66
C TRP A 63 -21.73 3.29 -0.82
N ASP A 64 -22.36 2.49 -1.68
CA ASP A 64 -22.24 2.61 -3.13
C ASP A 64 -22.69 3.99 -3.62
N ASP A 65 -23.78 4.51 -3.05
CA ASP A 65 -24.29 5.84 -3.34
C ASP A 65 -23.31 6.95 -2.93
N VAL A 66 -22.66 6.81 -1.77
CA VAL A 66 -21.63 7.75 -1.30
C VAL A 66 -20.39 7.67 -2.18
N ALA A 67 -19.92 6.47 -2.50
CA ALA A 67 -18.77 6.24 -3.37
C ALA A 67 -19.00 6.88 -4.76
N ARG A 68 -20.19 6.69 -5.35
CA ARG A 68 -20.56 7.29 -6.64
C ARG A 68 -20.52 8.82 -6.59
N ARG A 69 -21.06 9.45 -5.54
CA ARG A 69 -20.97 10.91 -5.35
C ARG A 69 -19.52 11.40 -5.20
N LEU A 70 -18.65 10.62 -4.57
CA LEU A 70 -17.22 10.94 -4.46
C LEU A 70 -16.50 10.85 -5.81
N VAL A 71 -16.89 9.90 -6.68
CA VAL A 71 -16.41 9.86 -8.07
C VAL A 71 -16.82 11.12 -8.82
N ASP A 72 -18.09 11.54 -8.71
CA ASP A 72 -18.59 12.78 -9.31
C ASP A 72 -17.86 14.03 -8.76
N ALA A 73 -17.50 13.99 -7.48
CA ALA A 73 -16.67 15.00 -6.81
C ALA A 73 -15.18 14.96 -7.18
N GLN A 74 -14.75 14.02 -8.04
CA GLN A 74 -13.35 13.82 -8.46
C GLN A 74 -12.41 13.39 -7.33
N ALA A 75 -12.92 12.62 -6.36
CA ALA A 75 -12.17 12.00 -5.27
C ALA A 75 -12.18 10.45 -5.37
N PRO A 76 -11.67 9.87 -6.47
CA PRO A 76 -11.80 8.42 -6.72
C PRO A 76 -11.06 7.55 -5.71
N GLY A 77 -9.97 8.03 -5.10
CA GLY A 77 -9.27 7.28 -4.05
C GLY A 77 -10.13 7.11 -2.79
N VAL A 78 -10.87 8.17 -2.43
CA VAL A 78 -11.82 8.13 -1.31
C VAL A 78 -13.04 7.30 -1.66
N ALA A 79 -13.54 7.39 -2.90
CA ALA A 79 -14.64 6.55 -3.37
C ALA A 79 -14.29 5.05 -3.25
N GLY A 80 -13.08 4.67 -3.66
CA GLY A 80 -12.59 3.29 -3.52
C GLY A 80 -12.50 2.85 -2.06
N ALA A 81 -12.04 3.72 -1.16
CA ALA A 81 -12.01 3.42 0.28
C ALA A 81 -13.43 3.22 0.85
N VAL A 82 -14.39 4.06 0.48
CA VAL A 82 -15.81 3.89 0.88
C VAL A 82 -16.39 2.58 0.33
N ALA A 83 -16.11 2.23 -0.93
CA ALA A 83 -16.60 0.99 -1.53
C ALA A 83 -16.06 -0.27 -0.82
N ARG A 84 -14.87 -0.20 -0.20
CA ARG A 84 -14.28 -1.31 0.57
C ARG A 84 -14.84 -1.48 1.97
N LEU A 85 -15.63 -0.53 2.49
CA LEU A 85 -16.18 -0.59 3.85
C LEU A 85 -17.01 -1.87 4.09
N GLY A 86 -17.65 -2.40 3.05
CA GLY A 86 -18.38 -3.68 3.13
C GLY A 86 -17.55 -4.85 3.63
N ALA A 87 -16.27 -4.91 3.25
CA ALA A 87 -15.38 -5.97 3.69
C ALA A 87 -15.11 -5.94 5.21
N THR A 88 -15.31 -4.78 5.86
CA THR A 88 -15.12 -4.66 7.33
C THR A 88 -16.19 -5.39 8.13
N LEU A 89 -17.37 -5.64 7.53
CA LEU A 89 -18.52 -6.23 8.22
C LEU A 89 -18.38 -7.73 8.52
N SER A 90 -17.38 -8.38 7.94
CA SER A 90 -17.01 -9.76 8.24
C SER A 90 -16.41 -9.88 9.65
N GLY A 91 -16.41 -11.08 10.23
CA GLY A 91 -15.80 -11.37 11.55
C GLY A 91 -16.46 -10.72 12.76
N GLU A 92 -15.92 -11.03 13.95
CA GLU A 92 -16.49 -10.63 15.24
C GLU A 92 -16.19 -9.15 15.58
N ASP A 93 -14.97 -8.68 15.33
CA ASP A 93 -14.54 -7.30 15.60
C ASP A 93 -14.93 -6.28 14.50
N TRP A 94 -15.94 -6.61 13.69
CA TRP A 94 -16.40 -5.69 12.63
C TRP A 94 -16.69 -4.24 13.09
N PRO A 95 -17.21 -3.95 14.32
CA PRO A 95 -17.48 -2.58 14.73
C PRO A 95 -16.18 -1.77 14.87
N GLY A 96 -15.15 -2.36 15.48
CA GLY A 96 -13.84 -1.72 15.65
C GLY A 96 -13.20 -1.40 14.30
N ARG A 97 -13.25 -2.36 13.37
CA ARG A 97 -12.74 -2.17 12.00
C ARG A 97 -13.44 -1.05 11.25
N LEU A 98 -14.78 -1.05 11.27
CA LEU A 98 -15.57 -0.02 10.60
C LEU A 98 -15.27 1.37 11.18
N LEU A 99 -15.16 1.49 12.51
CA LEU A 99 -14.79 2.75 13.16
C LEU A 99 -13.38 3.21 12.80
N GLY A 100 -12.43 2.27 12.68
CA GLY A 100 -11.08 2.56 12.20
C GLY A 100 -11.10 3.16 10.80
N GLU A 101 -11.82 2.53 9.86
CA GLU A 101 -11.95 3.04 8.48
C GLU A 101 -12.65 4.41 8.43
N TYR A 102 -13.72 4.61 9.21
CA TYR A 102 -14.38 5.92 9.33
C TYR A 102 -13.42 6.98 9.88
N GLY A 103 -12.61 6.62 10.87
CA GLY A 103 -11.57 7.48 11.43
C GLY A 103 -10.53 7.90 10.39
N LEU A 104 -10.04 6.96 9.58
CA LEU A 104 -9.08 7.24 8.51
C LEU A 104 -9.68 8.12 7.39
N LEU A 105 -10.94 7.88 7.00
CA LEU A 105 -11.66 8.72 6.04
C LEU A 105 -11.90 10.15 6.56
N TYR A 106 -12.27 10.26 7.84
CA TYR A 106 -12.44 11.56 8.51
C TYR A 106 -11.10 12.29 8.59
N LEU A 107 -10.03 11.60 9.00
CA LEU A 107 -8.68 12.17 9.07
C LEU A 107 -8.21 12.68 7.71
N LEU A 108 -8.48 11.95 6.62
CA LEU A 108 -8.11 12.37 5.27
C LEU A 108 -8.83 13.66 4.86
N THR A 109 -10.11 13.74 5.19
CA THR A 109 -10.94 14.92 4.94
C THR A 109 -10.44 16.13 5.75
N ALA A 110 -10.15 15.93 7.03
CA ALA A 110 -9.59 16.95 7.90
C ALA A 110 -8.21 17.44 7.41
N ALA A 111 -7.34 16.52 6.99
CA ALA A 111 -6.02 16.83 6.45
C ALA A 111 -6.11 17.65 5.17
N TYR A 112 -7.04 17.31 4.26
CA TYR A 112 -7.24 18.11 3.04
C TYR A 112 -7.78 19.51 3.33
N ARG A 113 -8.73 19.63 4.26
CA ARG A 113 -9.27 20.93 4.70
C ARG A 113 -8.17 21.79 5.34
N GLY A 114 -7.31 21.19 6.17
CA GLY A 114 -6.20 21.83 6.86
C GLY A 114 -4.88 21.92 6.08
N ARG A 115 -4.86 21.55 4.79
CA ARG A 115 -3.63 21.33 4.00
C ARG A 115 -2.65 22.50 3.96
N ALA A 116 -3.12 23.73 4.13
CA ALA A 116 -2.27 24.93 4.15
C ALA A 116 -1.26 24.93 5.32
N GLY A 117 -1.55 24.21 6.40
CA GLY A 117 -0.67 24.06 7.56
C GLY A 117 0.17 22.78 7.59
N LEU A 118 0.05 21.91 6.57
CA LEU A 118 0.75 20.63 6.54
C LEU A 118 2.11 20.73 5.81
N PRO A 119 3.10 19.89 6.17
CA PRO A 119 4.31 19.74 5.37
C PRO A 119 3.99 19.39 3.91
N ALA A 120 4.77 19.93 2.97
CA ALA A 120 4.51 19.76 1.54
C ALA A 120 4.42 18.29 1.12
N ASP A 121 5.27 17.42 1.68
CA ASP A 121 5.24 15.99 1.42
C ASP A 121 3.96 15.32 1.91
N LEU A 122 3.44 15.72 3.08
CA LEU A 122 2.16 15.22 3.59
C LEU A 122 0.98 15.72 2.74
N VAL A 123 1.03 16.97 2.24
CA VAL A 123 0.04 17.46 1.28
C VAL A 123 0.02 16.59 0.01
N ARG A 124 1.19 16.17 -0.50
CA ARG A 124 1.26 15.26 -1.65
C ARG A 124 0.66 13.89 -1.33
N THR A 125 0.95 13.33 -0.15
CA THR A 125 0.32 12.09 0.33
C THR A 125 -1.21 12.23 0.34
N VAL A 126 -1.75 13.27 1.00
CA VAL A 126 -3.20 13.51 1.08
C VAL A 126 -3.82 13.60 -0.32
N ARG A 127 -3.21 14.35 -1.24
CA ARG A 127 -3.68 14.46 -2.63
C ARG A 127 -3.66 13.11 -3.36
N SER A 128 -2.60 12.33 -3.20
CA SER A 128 -2.51 10.99 -3.78
C SER A 128 -3.60 10.06 -3.24
N ARG A 129 -3.86 10.09 -1.93
CA ARG A 129 -4.91 9.29 -1.28
C ARG A 129 -6.32 9.67 -1.73
N ILE A 130 -6.54 10.95 -2.02
CA ILE A 130 -7.80 11.43 -2.61
C ILE A 130 -7.97 10.96 -4.06
N GLY A 131 -6.87 10.72 -4.78
CA GLY A 131 -6.85 10.32 -6.18
C GLY A 131 -6.59 11.47 -7.15
N PHE A 132 -5.88 12.51 -6.72
CA PHE A 132 -5.30 13.46 -7.67
C PHE A 132 -4.29 12.74 -8.57
N PRO A 133 -4.36 12.92 -9.89
CA PRO A 133 -3.46 12.23 -10.80
C PRO A 133 -2.04 12.77 -10.65
N VAL A 134 -1.07 11.85 -10.66
CA VAL A 134 0.35 12.15 -10.85
C VAL A 134 0.78 11.36 -12.07
N THR A 135 1.32 12.05 -13.07
CA THR A 135 1.67 11.44 -14.36
C THR A 135 2.96 10.63 -14.24
N ARG A 136 3.15 9.67 -15.15
CA ARG A 136 4.38 8.87 -15.20
C ARG A 136 5.58 9.77 -15.47
N GLU A 137 5.41 10.74 -16.35
CA GLU A 137 6.41 11.70 -16.77
C GLU A 137 6.87 12.58 -15.60
N GLU A 138 5.94 13.08 -14.78
CA GLU A 138 6.27 13.85 -13.57
C GLU A 138 7.10 13.03 -12.58
N VAL A 139 6.77 11.75 -12.39
CA VAL A 139 7.53 10.87 -11.50
C VAL A 139 8.93 10.61 -12.06
N LEU A 140 9.04 10.29 -13.35
CA LEU A 140 10.32 10.02 -14.01
C LEU A 140 11.22 11.25 -14.14
N ALA A 141 10.66 12.46 -14.10
CA ALA A 141 11.42 13.71 -14.05
C ALA A 141 12.05 13.97 -12.66
N GLY A 142 11.60 13.27 -11.61
CA GLY A 142 12.19 13.34 -10.28
C GLY A 142 13.58 12.69 -10.19
N ALA A 143 14.29 12.96 -9.10
CA ALA A 143 15.58 12.32 -8.84
C ALA A 143 15.40 10.81 -8.61
N GLY A 144 15.98 10.00 -9.49
CA GLY A 144 16.03 8.55 -9.34
C GLY A 144 16.96 8.12 -8.21
N VAL A 145 16.64 6.99 -7.58
CA VAL A 145 17.50 6.31 -6.62
C VAL A 145 18.11 5.09 -7.30
N ARG A 146 19.41 5.14 -7.54
CA ARG A 146 20.17 3.98 -8.01
C ARG A 146 20.45 3.04 -6.84
N ASP A 147 20.08 1.78 -6.99
CA ASP A 147 20.45 0.72 -6.06
C ASP A 147 20.42 -0.65 -6.77
N VAL A 148 20.88 -1.67 -6.06
CA VAL A 148 20.53 -3.06 -6.32
C VAL A 148 19.29 -3.38 -5.51
N TRP A 149 18.19 -3.63 -6.20
CA TRP A 149 16.87 -3.85 -5.60
C TRP A 149 16.57 -5.34 -5.54
N ASP A 150 16.45 -5.87 -4.32
CA ASP A 150 15.99 -7.24 -4.09
C ASP A 150 14.48 -7.29 -4.27
N VAL A 151 14.00 -8.14 -5.19
CA VAL A 151 12.57 -8.41 -5.39
C VAL A 151 12.11 -9.37 -4.30
N LEU A 152 11.52 -8.80 -3.27
CA LEU A 152 11.11 -9.50 -2.04
C LEU A 152 9.92 -10.44 -2.27
N GLY A 153 9.08 -10.12 -3.23
CA GLY A 153 7.86 -10.87 -3.49
C GLY A 153 6.89 -10.07 -4.37
N LEU A 154 5.87 -10.77 -4.83
CA LEU A 154 4.79 -10.18 -5.62
C LEU A 154 3.44 -10.73 -5.19
N ARG A 155 2.39 -9.95 -5.43
CA ARG A 155 1.00 -10.35 -5.21
C ARG A 155 0.12 -9.78 -6.30
N ASP A 156 -0.75 -10.61 -6.86
CA ASP A 156 -1.73 -10.22 -7.86
C ASP A 156 -3.11 -10.11 -7.20
N GLU A 157 -3.81 -9.02 -7.47
CA GLU A 157 -5.11 -8.71 -6.88
C GLU A 157 -6.05 -8.21 -7.98
N GLU A 158 -7.34 -8.53 -7.88
CA GLU A 158 -8.35 -7.94 -8.75
C GLU A 158 -8.68 -6.52 -8.25
N GLN A 159 -8.59 -5.55 -9.15
CA GLN A 159 -8.89 -4.14 -8.86
C GLN A 159 -9.67 -3.54 -10.03
N ASP A 160 -10.94 -3.17 -9.80
CA ASP A 160 -11.80 -2.45 -10.76
C ASP A 160 -11.82 -3.08 -12.17
N ARG A 161 -11.98 -4.42 -12.23
CA ARG A 161 -11.94 -5.24 -13.46
C ARG A 161 -10.57 -5.33 -14.14
N LEU A 162 -9.51 -4.86 -13.49
CA LEU A 162 -8.12 -5.11 -13.88
C LEU A 162 -7.50 -6.10 -12.90
N ILE A 163 -6.41 -6.73 -13.31
CA ILE A 163 -5.48 -7.39 -12.40
C ILE A 163 -4.36 -6.40 -12.10
N ALA A 164 -4.15 -6.12 -10.81
CA ALA A 164 -3.06 -5.32 -10.30
C ALA A 164 -1.99 -6.25 -9.72
N ARG A 165 -0.74 -6.10 -10.18
CA ARG A 165 0.43 -6.74 -9.58
C ARG A 165 1.16 -5.75 -8.69
N ARG A 166 1.34 -6.14 -7.44
CA ARG A 166 2.18 -5.48 -6.45
C ARG A 166 3.51 -6.20 -6.41
N VAL A 167 4.63 -5.49 -6.56
CA VAL A 167 5.98 -6.05 -6.40
C VAL A 167 6.72 -5.23 -5.35
N TRP A 168 7.12 -5.87 -4.26
CA TRP A 168 7.88 -5.23 -3.20
C TRP A 168 9.37 -5.41 -3.42
N LEU A 169 10.12 -4.34 -3.19
CA LEU A 169 11.57 -4.35 -3.32
C LEU A 169 12.24 -3.68 -2.12
N ARG A 170 13.49 -4.10 -1.86
CA ARG A 170 14.39 -3.46 -0.89
C ARG A 170 15.74 -3.17 -1.53
N GLY A 171 16.20 -1.93 -1.44
CA GLY A 171 17.53 -1.54 -1.90
C GLY A 171 18.62 -2.07 -0.97
N ARG A 172 19.62 -2.78 -1.51
CA ARG A 172 20.71 -3.38 -0.72
C ARG A 172 21.64 -2.35 -0.09
N ARG A 173 21.97 -1.28 -0.81
CA ARG A 173 22.87 -0.24 -0.29
C ARG A 173 22.11 0.80 0.52
N THR A 174 20.94 1.21 0.05
CA THR A 174 20.18 2.30 0.66
C THR A 174 19.28 1.83 1.80
N GLY A 175 18.96 0.53 1.86
CA GLY A 175 17.92 0.02 2.74
C GLY A 175 16.55 0.61 2.40
N ARG A 176 16.33 1.15 1.18
CA ARG A 176 15.06 1.81 0.84
C ARG A 176 14.01 0.77 0.43
N SER A 177 12.81 0.89 0.97
CA SER A 177 11.65 0.11 0.53
C SER A 177 11.02 0.70 -0.74
N ALA A 178 10.56 -0.16 -1.64
CA ALA A 178 9.84 0.25 -2.85
C ALA A 178 8.67 -0.69 -3.17
N LEU A 179 7.66 -0.14 -3.82
CA LEU A 179 6.52 -0.86 -4.39
C LEU A 179 6.35 -0.47 -5.86
N VAL A 180 6.46 -1.44 -6.76
CA VAL A 180 6.15 -1.25 -8.18
C VAL A 180 4.78 -1.87 -8.47
N LEU A 181 3.91 -1.10 -9.12
CA LEU A 181 2.57 -1.53 -9.51
C LEU A 181 2.48 -1.71 -11.01
N SER A 182 1.93 -2.84 -11.45
CA SER A 182 1.59 -3.11 -12.85
C SER A 182 0.12 -3.46 -12.96
N PHE A 183 -0.52 -3.08 -14.06
CA PHE A 183 -1.95 -3.33 -14.28
C PHE A 183 -2.15 -3.98 -15.65
N ALA A 184 -3.01 -4.98 -15.73
CA ALA A 184 -3.40 -5.61 -16.98
C ALA A 184 -4.91 -5.92 -16.99
N PRO A 185 -5.58 -5.83 -18.14
CA PRO A 185 -6.92 -6.39 -18.28
C PRO A 185 -6.93 -7.91 -18.01
N PRO A 186 -8.08 -8.48 -17.61
CA PRO A 186 -8.21 -9.91 -17.38
C PRO A 186 -7.79 -10.71 -18.63
N GLY A 187 -6.98 -11.75 -18.43
CA GLY A 187 -6.44 -12.58 -19.51
C GLY A 187 -5.28 -11.97 -20.31
N ARG A 188 -4.80 -10.76 -19.96
CA ARG A 188 -3.57 -10.18 -20.51
C ARG A 188 -2.39 -10.38 -19.56
N PRO A 189 -1.17 -10.59 -20.08
CA PRO A 189 0.00 -10.77 -19.23
C PRO A 189 0.34 -9.49 -18.48
N LEU A 190 0.70 -9.65 -17.21
CA LEU A 190 1.31 -8.61 -16.39
C LEU A 190 2.81 -8.49 -16.68
N ASP A 191 3.39 -7.36 -16.31
CA ASP A 191 4.84 -7.19 -16.32
C ASP A 191 5.51 -8.26 -15.42
N ALA A 192 6.42 -9.02 -16.01
CA ALA A 192 7.19 -10.09 -15.37
C ALA A 192 8.68 -9.76 -15.24
N THR A 193 9.07 -8.50 -15.48
CA THR A 193 10.48 -8.06 -15.45
C THR A 193 11.05 -7.90 -14.03
N LEU A 194 10.23 -8.04 -13.00
CA LEU A 194 10.62 -8.08 -11.59
C LEU A 194 10.14 -9.41 -11.00
N ALA A 195 11.03 -10.40 -11.00
CA ALA A 195 10.73 -11.76 -10.53
C ALA A 195 11.20 -11.95 -9.08
N THR A 196 10.35 -12.55 -8.25
CA THR A 196 10.71 -12.95 -6.88
C THR A 196 11.98 -13.79 -6.87
N GLY A 197 12.87 -13.56 -5.90
CA GLY A 197 14.16 -14.28 -5.83
C GLY A 197 15.27 -13.69 -6.69
N THR A 198 15.04 -12.53 -7.32
CA THR A 198 16.04 -11.84 -8.15
C THR A 198 16.37 -10.45 -7.61
N ALA A 199 17.59 -10.00 -7.90
CA ALA A 199 18.06 -8.66 -7.67
C ALA A 199 18.21 -7.90 -9.00
N VAL A 200 17.93 -6.60 -9.00
CA VAL A 200 17.98 -5.74 -10.19
C VAL A 200 18.79 -4.47 -9.92
N ASP A 201 19.86 -4.21 -10.69
CA ASP A 201 20.53 -2.90 -10.71
C ASP A 201 19.71 -1.91 -11.54
N ALA A 202 19.07 -0.95 -10.86
CA ALA A 202 18.13 -0.02 -11.47
C ALA A 202 18.07 1.33 -10.77
N ASP A 203 17.69 2.35 -11.54
CA ASP A 203 17.18 3.62 -11.03
C ASP A 203 15.68 3.49 -10.79
N LEU A 204 15.23 3.73 -9.55
CA LEU A 204 13.81 3.86 -9.23
C LEU A 204 13.44 5.32 -8.99
N ALA A 205 12.38 5.79 -9.67
CA ALA A 205 11.80 7.10 -9.45
C ALA A 205 10.53 6.97 -8.59
N PHE A 206 10.48 7.69 -7.46
CA PHE A 206 9.43 7.53 -6.46
C PHE A 206 8.32 8.57 -6.63
N TYR A 207 7.07 8.15 -6.40
CA TYR A 207 5.97 9.09 -6.21
C TYR A 207 6.23 9.87 -4.92
N ALA A 208 6.30 11.20 -5.03
CA ALA A 208 6.58 12.06 -3.89
C ALA A 208 5.45 12.03 -2.84
N GLY A 209 5.82 12.07 -1.57
CA GLY A 209 4.91 11.98 -0.43
C GLY A 209 5.69 11.96 0.88
N ALA A 210 5.00 11.96 2.02
CA ALA A 210 5.63 11.89 3.34
C ALA A 210 6.41 10.58 3.54
N VAL A 211 5.92 9.48 2.97
CA VAL A 211 6.58 8.17 2.98
C VAL A 211 6.58 7.60 1.54
N PRO A 212 7.55 8.01 0.69
CA PRO A 212 7.59 7.57 -0.71
C PRO A 212 7.91 6.07 -0.82
N LEU A 213 6.89 5.25 -1.05
CA LEU A 213 7.01 3.81 -1.27
C LEU A 213 6.80 3.43 -2.73
N ARG A 214 5.74 3.96 -3.37
CA ARG A 214 5.42 3.65 -4.77
C ARG A 214 6.50 4.20 -5.70
N ALA A 215 6.97 3.39 -6.63
CA ALA A 215 8.02 3.76 -7.57
C ALA A 215 7.77 3.26 -9.00
N LEU A 216 8.51 3.84 -9.94
CA LEU A 216 8.64 3.39 -11.32
C LEU A 216 10.09 3.00 -11.57
N VAL A 217 10.30 1.94 -12.35
CA VAL A 217 11.63 1.62 -12.89
C VAL A 217 11.96 2.63 -13.99
N ALA A 218 12.93 3.51 -13.74
CA ALA A 218 13.34 4.56 -14.66
C ALA A 218 14.39 4.04 -15.66
N ALA A 219 15.39 3.31 -15.17
CA ALA A 219 16.43 2.69 -15.99
C ALA A 219 16.93 1.39 -15.34
N ARG A 220 17.41 0.44 -16.16
CA ARG A 220 18.10 -0.78 -15.71
C ARG A 220 19.53 -0.77 -16.24
N HIS A 221 20.46 -1.19 -15.40
CA HIS A 221 21.89 -1.14 -15.69
C HIS A 221 22.51 -2.53 -15.92
N ALA A 222 21.78 -3.60 -15.57
CA ALA A 222 22.19 -4.98 -15.78
C ALA A 222 20.97 -5.91 -15.93
N ALA A 223 21.21 -7.13 -16.42
CA ALA A 223 20.22 -8.20 -16.36
C ALA A 223 19.94 -8.59 -14.90
N PRO A 224 18.69 -8.92 -14.53
CA PRO A 224 18.40 -9.47 -13.21
C PRO A 224 19.21 -10.74 -12.94
N TYR A 225 19.62 -10.93 -11.69
CA TYR A 225 20.34 -12.13 -11.26
C TYR A 225 19.70 -12.72 -10.00
N ALA A 226 19.80 -14.04 -9.84
CA ALA A 226 19.25 -14.74 -8.69
C ALA A 226 19.95 -14.32 -7.39
N PHE A 227 19.22 -14.37 -6.28
CA PHE A 227 19.82 -14.14 -4.97
C PHE A 227 20.96 -15.11 -4.68
N THR A 228 21.96 -14.61 -3.95
CA THR A 228 23.07 -15.39 -3.41
C THR A 228 22.85 -15.75 -1.92
N GLY A 229 21.64 -15.54 -1.42
CA GLY A 229 21.24 -15.64 -0.02
C GLY A 229 20.14 -14.63 0.33
N PRO A 230 19.54 -14.73 1.53
CA PRO A 230 18.51 -13.80 1.98
C PRO A 230 19.03 -12.35 2.05
N PRO A 231 18.18 -11.36 1.77
CA PRO A 231 18.50 -9.97 2.07
C PRO A 231 18.65 -9.77 3.59
N PRO A 232 19.43 -8.76 4.03
CA PRO A 232 19.50 -8.40 5.44
C PRO A 232 18.12 -8.11 6.01
N GLY A 233 17.76 -8.79 7.09
CA GLY A 233 16.50 -8.60 7.82
C GLY A 233 16.71 -8.03 9.22
N THR A 234 15.60 -7.82 9.92
CA THR A 234 15.59 -7.39 11.32
C THR A 234 14.70 -8.30 12.16
N GLY A 235 14.83 -8.25 13.49
CA GLY A 235 13.88 -8.91 14.39
C GLY A 235 12.50 -8.24 14.40
N PRO A 236 11.46 -8.92 14.91
CA PRO A 236 10.08 -8.42 15.00
C PRO A 236 9.94 -7.02 15.60
N ALA A 237 10.60 -6.74 16.73
CA ALA A 237 10.51 -5.44 17.41
C ALA A 237 11.06 -4.28 16.55
N ALA A 238 12.20 -4.48 15.90
CA ALA A 238 12.78 -3.48 15.00
C ALA A 238 11.92 -3.28 13.75
N ALA A 239 11.32 -4.36 13.24
CA ALA A 239 10.40 -4.30 12.11
C ALA A 239 9.13 -3.48 12.44
N LEU A 240 8.58 -3.65 13.65
CA LEU A 240 7.50 -2.80 14.16
C LEU A 240 7.92 -1.35 14.30
N GLY A 241 9.16 -1.08 14.72
CA GLY A 241 9.73 0.27 14.74
C GLY A 241 9.75 0.91 13.34
N GLU A 242 10.14 0.15 12.30
CA GLU A 242 10.11 0.61 10.90
C GLU A 242 8.67 0.94 10.46
N VAL A 243 7.72 0.05 10.74
CA VAL A 243 6.30 0.28 10.42
C VAL A 243 5.73 1.48 11.17
N ALA A 244 6.02 1.63 12.46
CA ALA A 244 5.54 2.74 13.27
C ALA A 244 6.08 4.08 12.75
N ALA A 245 7.34 4.14 12.33
CA ALA A 245 7.93 5.32 11.70
C ALA A 245 7.24 5.65 10.36
N ALA A 246 6.92 4.62 9.56
CA ALA A 246 6.17 4.80 8.31
C ALA A 246 4.75 5.32 8.58
N LEU A 247 4.02 4.73 9.54
CA LEU A 247 2.67 5.17 9.92
C LEU A 247 2.64 6.59 10.50
N ALA A 248 3.69 6.99 11.23
CA ALA A 248 3.81 8.35 11.74
C ALA A 248 3.91 9.39 10.60
N GLY A 249 4.50 9.01 9.46
CA GLY A 249 4.58 9.86 8.27
C GLY A 249 3.33 9.78 7.37
N ASP A 250 2.75 8.59 7.22
CA ASP A 250 1.54 8.35 6.42
C ASP A 250 0.58 7.40 7.19
N PRO A 251 -0.39 7.96 7.93
CA PRO A 251 -1.35 7.17 8.71
C PRO A 251 -2.28 6.28 7.89
N TRP A 252 -2.34 6.47 6.57
CA TRP A 252 -3.20 5.71 5.66
C TRP A 252 -2.47 4.55 4.97
N LEU A 253 -1.26 4.20 5.42
CA LEU A 253 -0.54 3.04 4.88
C LEU A 253 -1.34 1.76 5.12
N GLU A 254 -1.74 1.12 4.02
CA GLU A 254 -2.44 -0.17 4.01
C GLU A 254 -1.44 -1.35 3.93
N SER A 255 -0.19 -1.08 3.58
CA SER A 255 0.85 -2.10 3.42
C SER A 255 2.27 -1.56 3.59
N TRP A 256 3.19 -2.37 4.12
CA TRP A 256 4.63 -2.05 4.17
C TRP A 256 5.50 -3.31 4.00
N PRO A 257 6.55 -3.30 3.16
CA PRO A 257 7.43 -4.47 3.04
C PRO A 257 8.37 -4.60 4.25
N LEU A 258 8.50 -5.80 4.77
CA LEU A 258 9.43 -6.18 5.83
C LEU A 258 10.28 -7.36 5.41
N VAL A 259 11.50 -7.43 5.96
CA VAL A 259 12.36 -8.61 5.94
C VAL A 259 12.67 -8.97 7.38
N LEU A 260 12.07 -10.05 7.87
CA LEU A 260 12.29 -10.58 9.21
C LEU A 260 13.37 -11.64 9.18
N SER A 261 14.38 -11.52 10.04
CA SER A 261 15.45 -12.52 10.15
C SER A 261 15.44 -13.18 11.51
N GLY A 262 15.71 -14.49 11.55
CA GLY A 262 15.78 -15.23 12.81
C GLY A 262 14.40 -15.48 13.43
N VAL A 263 13.37 -15.63 12.59
CA VAL A 263 11.99 -15.89 13.03
C VAL A 263 11.58 -17.33 12.76
N VAL A 264 10.73 -17.87 13.62
CA VAL A 264 10.13 -19.21 13.52
C VAL A 264 8.61 -19.05 13.39
N PRO A 265 7.96 -19.74 12.44
CA PRO A 265 6.50 -19.81 12.39
C PRO A 265 5.98 -20.58 13.60
N THR A 266 5.19 -19.92 14.44
CA THR A 266 4.61 -20.52 15.66
C THR A 266 3.11 -20.22 15.74
N ARG A 267 2.39 -20.98 16.57
CA ARG A 267 0.99 -20.70 16.88
C ARG A 267 0.90 -19.84 18.14
N ASP A 268 0.00 -18.86 18.10
CA ASP A 268 -0.33 -17.95 19.21
C ASP A 268 -1.10 -18.72 20.29
N GLY A 269 -0.43 -19.01 21.39
CA GLY A 269 -0.83 -20.03 22.35
C GLY A 269 0.40 -20.83 22.76
N GLY A 270 1.24 -20.18 23.59
CA GLY A 270 2.54 -20.68 23.98
C GLY A 270 2.51 -22.12 24.49
N ALA A 271 3.55 -22.87 24.11
CA ALA A 271 4.14 -23.97 24.86
C ALA A 271 3.27 -24.63 25.95
N ASP A 272 2.20 -25.35 25.57
CA ASP A 272 1.68 -26.54 26.26
C ASP A 272 0.44 -27.07 25.52
N VAL A 273 0.65 -27.67 24.34
CA VAL A 273 -0.32 -28.63 23.80
C VAL A 273 -0.07 -29.98 24.49
N ARG A 274 -0.33 -30.03 25.80
CA ARG A 274 -0.29 -31.28 26.57
C ARG A 274 -1.61 -31.69 27.21
N ASP A 275 -2.64 -30.85 27.16
CA ASP A 275 -3.99 -31.30 27.50
C ASP A 275 -4.99 -30.87 26.43
N GLY A 276 -5.64 -31.87 25.82
CA GLY A 276 -6.64 -31.74 24.78
C GLY A 276 -7.96 -31.15 25.27
N GLY A 277 -7.94 -29.90 25.73
CA GLY A 277 -9.14 -29.11 26.01
C GLY A 277 -9.76 -28.62 24.71
N ALA A 278 -10.99 -29.04 24.44
CA ALA A 278 -11.75 -28.76 23.22
C ALA A 278 -12.30 -27.33 23.10
N ASP A 279 -11.64 -26.33 23.70
CA ASP A 279 -12.09 -24.93 23.70
C ASP A 279 -10.95 -23.91 23.58
N ALA A 280 -9.87 -24.29 22.89
CA ALA A 280 -8.90 -23.34 22.36
C ALA A 280 -9.45 -22.81 21.03
N GLY A 281 -9.99 -21.59 21.01
CA GLY A 281 -10.25 -20.87 19.76
C GLY A 281 -9.01 -20.93 18.87
N GLU A 282 -9.19 -20.97 17.55
CA GLU A 282 -8.10 -21.19 16.59
C GLU A 282 -6.92 -20.23 16.85
N ALA A 283 -5.88 -20.76 17.51
CA ALA A 283 -4.62 -20.07 17.74
C ALA A 283 -4.08 -19.53 16.40
N GLY A 284 -3.95 -18.21 16.29
CA GLY A 284 -3.43 -17.55 15.10
C GLY A 284 -1.98 -17.93 14.84
N TRP A 285 -1.54 -17.88 13.58
CA TRP A 285 -0.10 -18.07 13.28
C TRP A 285 0.65 -16.75 13.49
N MET A 286 1.91 -16.82 13.87
CA MET A 286 2.81 -15.67 14.00
C MET A 286 4.24 -16.03 13.59
N LEU A 287 5.05 -15.00 13.29
CA LEU A 287 6.50 -15.11 13.12
C LEU A 287 7.17 -14.56 14.37
N ALA A 288 7.74 -15.45 15.18
CA ALA A 288 8.35 -15.11 16.46
C ALA A 288 9.87 -15.28 16.43
N ASP A 289 10.60 -14.41 17.13
CA ASP A 289 12.02 -14.59 17.36
C ASP A 289 12.30 -15.54 18.54
N ALA A 290 13.58 -15.72 18.88
CA ALA A 290 14.01 -16.61 19.96
C ALA A 290 13.51 -16.21 21.36
N SER A 291 13.06 -14.97 21.55
CA SER A 291 12.47 -14.49 22.81
C SER A 291 10.97 -14.81 22.92
N GLY A 292 10.35 -15.26 21.83
CA GLY A 292 8.91 -15.49 21.72
C GLY A 292 8.12 -14.24 21.34
N GLU A 293 8.77 -13.08 21.21
CA GLU A 293 8.17 -11.89 20.61
C GLU A 293 8.00 -12.08 19.10
N GLY A 294 6.84 -11.69 18.56
CA GLY A 294 6.58 -11.89 17.14
C GLY A 294 5.39 -11.13 16.60
N LEU A 295 5.14 -11.31 15.31
CA LEU A 295 4.09 -10.63 14.57
C LEU A 295 3.10 -11.64 14.03
N ALA A 296 1.81 -11.41 14.32
CA ALA A 296 0.72 -12.24 13.83
C ALA A 296 0.68 -12.23 12.30
N LEU A 297 0.42 -13.40 11.72
CA LEU A 297 0.09 -13.55 10.32
C LEU A 297 -1.31 -13.03 10.05
N HIS A 298 -1.49 -12.51 8.85
CA HIS A 298 -2.79 -12.10 8.35
C HIS A 298 -3.75 -13.30 8.37
N PRO A 299 -4.98 -13.18 8.90
CA PRO A 299 -5.93 -14.31 8.97
C PRO A 299 -6.22 -14.94 7.60
N GLY A 300 -6.26 -14.11 6.55
CA GLY A 300 -6.44 -14.56 5.17
C GLY A 300 -5.22 -15.26 4.54
N ALA A 301 -4.06 -15.29 5.19
CA ALA A 301 -2.91 -16.07 4.71
C ALA A 301 -3.08 -17.58 4.94
N GLY A 302 -4.02 -17.97 5.81
CA GLY A 302 -4.24 -19.38 6.17
C GLY A 302 -3.05 -19.99 6.92
N ALA A 303 -2.99 -21.32 6.92
CA ALA A 303 -1.87 -22.03 7.54
C ALA A 303 -0.61 -21.96 6.65
N PRO A 304 0.53 -21.49 7.17
CA PRO A 304 1.73 -21.22 6.39
C PRO A 304 2.58 -22.48 6.18
N TRP A 305 2.00 -23.54 5.61
CA TRP A 305 2.62 -24.87 5.55
C TRP A 305 3.97 -24.89 4.83
N THR A 306 4.10 -24.15 3.72
CA THR A 306 5.37 -24.00 3.01
C THR A 306 6.44 -23.43 3.94
N LEU A 307 6.11 -22.38 4.68
CA LEU A 307 7.03 -21.74 5.59
C LEU A 307 7.41 -22.64 6.78
N VAL A 308 6.44 -23.37 7.34
CA VAL A 308 6.69 -24.35 8.41
C VAL A 308 7.62 -25.46 7.91
N ALA A 309 7.40 -25.98 6.70
CA ALA A 309 8.23 -27.00 6.09
C ALA A 309 9.66 -26.50 5.80
N THR A 310 9.81 -25.27 5.31
CA THR A 310 11.13 -24.66 5.08
C THR A 310 11.86 -24.35 6.39
N SER A 311 11.14 -23.92 7.43
CA SER A 311 11.73 -23.66 8.74
C SER A 311 12.18 -24.94 9.44
N GLY A 312 11.38 -26.02 9.39
CA GLY A 312 11.68 -27.24 10.16
C GLY A 312 11.77 -27.00 11.68
N GLY A 313 11.27 -25.87 12.17
CA GLY A 313 11.44 -25.41 13.55
C GLY A 313 12.72 -24.59 13.79
N ALA A 314 13.59 -24.43 12.79
CA ALA A 314 14.75 -23.55 12.84
C ALA A 314 14.40 -22.11 12.43
N PRO A 315 15.12 -21.09 12.95
CA PRO A 315 14.93 -19.70 12.54
C PRO A 315 15.21 -19.50 11.05
N VAL A 316 14.31 -18.81 10.36
CA VAL A 316 14.41 -18.48 8.93
C VAL A 316 14.38 -16.97 8.69
N THR A 317 14.71 -16.56 7.48
CA THR A 317 14.45 -15.20 6.99
C THR A 317 13.16 -15.20 6.18
N VAL A 318 12.27 -14.23 6.42
CA VAL A 318 10.98 -14.11 5.74
C VAL A 318 10.79 -12.69 5.26
N ALA A 319 10.60 -12.51 3.96
CA ALA A 319 10.03 -11.28 3.43
C ALA A 319 8.51 -11.35 3.53
N ALA A 320 7.90 -10.28 4.04
CA ALA A 320 6.47 -10.21 4.26
C ALA A 320 5.92 -8.82 3.91
N GLU A 321 4.67 -8.78 3.47
CA GLU A 321 3.86 -7.57 3.48
C GLU A 321 3.26 -7.42 4.88
N TRP A 322 3.63 -6.38 5.61
CA TRP A 322 2.86 -5.92 6.76
C TRP A 322 1.57 -5.28 6.28
N THR A 323 0.45 -5.63 6.91
CA THR A 323 -0.83 -4.93 6.80
C THR A 323 -1.35 -4.63 8.21
N PRO A 324 -2.33 -3.72 8.38
CA PRO A 324 -2.98 -3.49 9.67
C PRO A 324 -3.59 -4.75 10.31
N TRP A 325 -3.83 -5.80 9.52
CA TRP A 325 -4.46 -7.05 9.96
C TRP A 325 -3.46 -8.19 10.18
N GLY A 326 -2.16 -7.95 10.02
CA GLY A 326 -1.09 -8.94 10.17
C GLY A 326 -0.21 -9.08 8.95
N LEU A 327 0.80 -9.94 9.07
CA LEU A 327 1.78 -10.21 8.02
C LEU A 327 1.25 -11.17 6.98
N VAL A 328 1.43 -10.83 5.71
CA VAL A 328 1.28 -11.76 4.58
C VAL A 328 2.70 -12.17 4.18
N PRO A 329 3.14 -13.42 4.48
CA PRO A 329 4.43 -13.91 4.01
C PRO A 329 4.47 -13.90 2.48
N LEU A 330 5.60 -13.52 1.91
CA LEU A 330 5.80 -13.46 0.46
C LEU A 330 6.87 -14.44 0.00
N THR A 331 7.98 -14.50 0.74
CA THR A 331 9.15 -15.28 0.36
C THR A 331 9.95 -15.64 1.60
N THR A 332 10.49 -16.85 1.62
CA THR A 332 11.45 -17.34 2.60
C THR A 332 12.68 -17.90 1.89
N TRP A 333 13.71 -18.23 2.65
CA TRP A 333 14.93 -18.85 2.15
C TRP A 333 15.20 -20.14 2.91
N ASP A 334 15.57 -21.20 2.19
CA ASP A 334 15.99 -22.47 2.81
C ASP A 334 17.42 -22.39 3.36
N GLU A 335 17.89 -23.48 3.96
CA GLU A 335 19.24 -23.58 4.55
C GLU A 335 20.37 -23.37 3.52
N ASP A 336 20.11 -23.68 2.24
CA ASP A 336 21.02 -23.45 1.12
C ASP A 336 20.96 -22.00 0.59
N GLY A 337 20.11 -21.15 1.18
CA GLY A 337 19.88 -19.78 0.75
C GLY A 337 19.05 -19.66 -0.53
N ARG A 338 18.34 -20.72 -0.95
CA ARG A 338 17.46 -20.70 -2.11
C ARG A 338 16.12 -20.09 -1.76
N THR A 339 15.61 -19.31 -2.70
CA THR A 339 14.30 -18.65 -2.56
C THR A 339 13.16 -19.66 -2.63
N VAL A 340 12.26 -19.60 -1.65
CA VAL A 340 11.00 -20.34 -1.60
C VAL A 340 9.87 -19.32 -1.53
N VAL A 341 8.97 -19.34 -2.51
CA VAL A 341 7.74 -18.51 -2.49
C VAL A 341 6.75 -19.16 -1.53
N VAL A 342 6.16 -18.35 -0.66
CA VAL A 342 5.25 -18.79 0.42
C VAL A 342 3.81 -18.44 0.09
#